data_AF-A0AAN1XZV5-F1
#
_entry.id   AF-A0AAN1XZV5-F1
#
_cell.length_a   1.000
_cell.length_b   1.000
_cell.length_c   1.000
_cell.angle_alpha   90.00
_cell.angle_beta   90.00
_cell.angle_gamma   90.00
#
_symmetry.space_group_name_H-M   'P 1'
#
loop_
_entity.id
_entity.type
_entity.pdbx_description
1 polymer ?
#
loop_
_entity_poly.entity_id
_entity_poly.type
_entity_poly.pdbx_seq_one_letter_code
_entity_poly.pdbx_strand_id
1 'polypeptide(L)' 'MSQEAVATLMDRWTNEPGFKDEFRKDPHGTIVAHGISLTPEEEAAVNSMDWTGSHEELAQRVSKMMAS' A
#
# COMPACT_ATOMS: atom_id res chain seq x y z
N MET A 1 -4.55 -8.28 -13.69
CA MET A 1 -3.59 -7.18 -13.89
C MET A 1 -3.57 -6.32 -12.62
N SER A 2 -3.28 -6.93 -11.47
CA SER A 2 -3.62 -6.37 -10.15
C SER A 2 -2.51 -6.67 -9.15
N GLN A 3 -1.29 -6.32 -9.53
CA GLN A 3 -0.08 -6.50 -8.72
C GLN A 3 0.82 -5.26 -8.83
N GLU A 4 0.79 -4.58 -9.99
CA GLU A 4 1.53 -3.33 -10.21
C GLU A 4 1.02 -2.18 -9.33
N ALA A 5 -0.27 -2.10 -9.03
CA ALA A 5 -0.85 -1.04 -8.20
C ALA A 5 -0.36 -1.12 -6.74
N VAL A 6 -0.39 -2.33 -6.14
CA VAL A 6 0.12 -2.58 -4.78
C VAL A 6 1.64 -2.43 -4.72
N ALA A 7 2.37 -2.87 -5.76
CA ALA A 7 3.82 -2.67 -5.84
C ALA A 7 4.18 -1.17 -5.93
N THR A 8 3.44 -0.39 -6.73
CA THR A 8 3.61 1.07 -6.83
C THR A 8 3.29 1.76 -5.51
N LEU A 9 2.25 1.30 -4.81
CA LEU A 9 1.89 1.79 -3.49
C LEU A 9 3.01 1.54 -2.48
N MET A 10 3.60 0.34 -2.47
CA MET A 10 4.72 -0.03 -1.60
C MET A 10 5.99 0.77 -1.91
N ASP A 11 6.30 0.95 -3.19
CA ASP A 11 7.44 1.75 -3.63
C ASP A 11 7.30 3.19 -3.12
N ARG A 12 6.14 3.82 -3.35
CA ARG A 12 5.87 5.17 -2.83
C ARG A 12 5.85 5.23 -1.32
N TRP A 13 5.21 4.27 -0.65
CA TRP A 13 5.24 4.18 0.80
C TRP A 13 6.68 4.10 1.34
N THR A 14 7.59 3.48 0.61
CA THR A 14 8.99 3.34 1.00
C THR A 14 9.82 4.58 0.67
N ASN A 15 9.66 5.12 -0.53
CA ASN A 15 10.50 6.18 -1.08
C ASN A 15 9.96 7.59 -0.81
N GLU A 16 8.66 7.77 -0.57
CA GLU A 16 8.04 9.05 -0.21
C GLU A 16 7.75 9.11 1.30
N PRO A 17 8.59 9.80 2.10
CA PRO A 17 8.38 9.90 3.54
C PRO A 17 7.07 10.60 3.92
N GLY A 18 6.58 11.54 3.09
CA GLY A 18 5.29 12.21 3.29
C GLY A 18 4.08 11.32 3.00
N PHE A 19 4.25 10.30 2.17
CA PHE A 19 3.18 9.39 1.78
C PHE A 19 2.64 8.61 2.99
N LYS A 20 3.52 8.20 3.92
CA LYS A 20 3.10 7.48 5.13
C LYS A 20 2.18 8.32 6.02
N ASP A 21 2.49 9.60 6.15
CA ASP A 21 1.72 10.55 6.97
C ASP A 21 0.38 10.89 6.34
N GLU A 22 0.32 11.06 5.02
CA GLU A 22 -0.93 11.30 4.29
C GLU A 22 -1.80 10.04 4.25
N PHE A 23 -1.22 8.89 3.94
CA PHE A 23 -1.93 7.63 3.87
C PHE A 23 -2.48 7.17 5.22
N ARG A 24 -1.80 7.46 6.34
CA ARG A 24 -2.35 7.19 7.68
C ARG A 24 -3.57 8.04 8.02
N LYS A 25 -3.67 9.24 7.44
CA LYS A 25 -4.79 10.14 7.65
C LYS A 25 -5.95 9.81 6.72
N ASP A 26 -5.63 9.54 5.46
CA ASP A 26 -6.60 9.23 4.42
C ASP A 26 -6.01 8.25 3.38
N PRO A 27 -6.10 6.92 3.62
CA PRO A 27 -5.47 5.93 2.76
C PRO A 27 -6.10 5.92 1.37
N HIS A 28 -7.44 5.97 1.28
CA HIS A 28 -8.16 5.96 0.01
C HIS A 28 -7.85 7.21 -0.83
N GLY A 29 -7.91 8.42 -0.26
CA GLY A 29 -7.60 9.64 -1.02
C GLY A 29 -6.12 9.74 -1.37
N THR A 30 -5.20 9.21 -0.56
CA THR A 30 -3.78 9.14 -0.93
C THR A 30 -3.58 8.18 -2.11
N ILE A 31 -4.21 6.99 -2.09
CA ILE A 31 -4.19 6.04 -3.21
C ILE A 31 -4.68 6.70 -4.51
N VAL A 32 -5.86 7.33 -4.45
CA VAL A 32 -6.47 8.00 -5.61
C VAL A 32 -5.67 9.22 -6.07
N ALA A 33 -5.15 10.04 -5.14
CA ALA A 33 -4.33 11.22 -5.45
C ALA A 33 -3.04 10.85 -6.18
N HIS A 34 -2.49 9.66 -5.88
CA HIS A 34 -1.30 9.14 -6.54
C HIS A 34 -1.61 8.34 -7.82
N GLY A 35 -2.87 8.33 -8.27
CA GLY A 35 -3.30 7.64 -9.48
C GLY A 35 -3.29 6.12 -9.38
N ILE A 36 -3.21 5.59 -8.16
CA ILE A 36 -3.22 4.15 -7.90
C ILE A 36 -4.70 3.74 -7.84
N SER A 37 -5.10 2.83 -8.73
CA SER A 37 -6.44 2.23 -8.70
C SER A 37 -6.35 0.84 -8.13
N LEU A 38 -6.87 0.66 -6.92
CA LEU A 38 -7.01 -0.65 -6.28
C LEU A 38 -8.42 -1.16 -6.50
N THR A 39 -8.56 -2.48 -6.66
CA THR A 39 -9.87 -3.13 -6.59
C THR A 39 -10.39 -3.17 -5.16
N PRO A 40 -11.70 -3.36 -4.94
CA PRO A 40 -12.27 -3.43 -3.58
C PRO A 40 -11.61 -4.51 -2.70
N GLU A 41 -11.15 -5.60 -3.32
CA GLU A 41 -10.44 -6.69 -2.65
C GLU A 41 -9.03 -6.26 -2.22
N GLU A 42 -8.31 -5.54 -3.10
CA GLU A 42 -6.99 -4.96 -2.78
C GLU A 42 -7.11 -3.86 -1.73
N GLU A 43 -8.14 -3.02 -1.80
CA GLU A 43 -8.41 -2.01 -0.78
C GLU A 43 -8.69 -2.64 0.58
N ALA A 44 -9.50 -3.69 0.62
CA ALA A 44 -9.76 -4.42 1.87
C ALA A 44 -8.47 -5.06 2.42
N ALA A 45 -7.62 -5.63 1.57
CA ALA A 45 -6.34 -6.19 1.97
C ALA A 45 -5.39 -5.11 2.50
N VAL A 46 -5.28 -3.99 1.80
CA VAL A 46 -4.49 -2.82 2.20
C VAL A 46 -5.00 -2.24 3.51
N ASN A 47 -6.31 -2.05 3.68
CA ASN A 47 -6.88 -1.49 4.91
C ASN A 47 -6.77 -2.46 6.10
N SER A 48 -6.76 -3.76 5.83
CA SER A 48 -6.52 -4.80 6.84
C SER A 48 -5.04 -4.96 7.21
N MET A 49 -4.11 -4.39 6.46
CA MET A 49 -2.69 -4.43 6.78
C MET A 49 -2.35 -3.43 7.88
N ASP A 50 -1.52 -3.88 8.83
CA ASP A 50 -0.94 -2.98 9.81
C ASP A 50 0.21 -2.18 9.18
N TRP A 51 -0.06 -0.89 8.91
CA TRP A 51 0.90 0.08 8.37
C TRP A 51 1.76 0.77 9.44
N THR A 52 1.74 0.28 10.68
CA THR A 52 2.54 0.81 11.78
C THR A 52 3.89 0.11 11.91
N GLY A 53 4.07 -1.05 11.26
CA GLY A 53 5.30 -1.83 11.24
C GLY A 53 6.47 -1.21 10.48
N SER A 54 7.69 -1.70 10.77
CA SER A 54 8.91 -1.36 10.05
C SER A 54 8.85 -1.76 8.57
N HIS A 55 9.63 -1.08 7.73
CA HIS A 55 9.67 -1.27 6.29
C HIS A 55 9.83 -2.75 5.84
N GLU A 56 10.70 -3.51 6.49
CA GLU A 56 10.95 -4.92 6.17
C GLU A 56 9.72 -5.82 6.41
N GLU A 57 8.97 -5.57 7.48
CA GLU A 57 7.76 -6.35 7.82
C GLU A 57 6.65 -6.13 6.80
N LEU A 58 6.49 -4.87 6.35
CA LEU A 58 5.52 -4.51 5.33
C LEU A 58 5.91 -5.10 3.96
N ALA A 59 7.19 -5.03 3.59
CA ALA A 59 7.69 -5.61 2.34
C ALA A 59 7.52 -7.13 2.30
N GLN A 60 7.77 -7.84 3.41
CA GLN A 60 7.55 -9.28 3.50
C GLN A 60 6.07 -9.66 3.39
N ARG A 61 5.17 -8.92 4.04
CA ARG A 61 3.73 -9.19 3.98
C ARG A 61 3.16 -9.00 2.59
N VAL A 62 3.54 -7.93 1.90
CA VAL A 62 3.12 -7.73 0.50
C VAL A 62 3.75 -8.79 -0.39
N SER A 63 5.04 -9.10 -0.25
CA SER A 63 5.67 -10.18 -1.03
C SER A 63 4.94 -11.52 -0.85
N LYS A 64 4.46 -11.82 0.37
CA LYS A 64 3.66 -13.02 0.64
C LYS A 64 2.26 -12.95 0.01
N MET A 65 1.61 -11.80 0.06
CA MET A 65 0.32 -11.56 -0.58
C MET A 65 0.41 -11.70 -2.11
N MET A 66 1.58 -11.36 -2.67
CA MET A 66 1.87 -11.41 -4.11
C MET A 66 2.32 -12.80 -4.60
N ALA A 67 2.76 -13.66 -3.68
CA ALA A 67 3.20 -15.02 -3.97
C ALA A 67 2.13 -16.09 -3.72
N SER A 68 0.94 -15.69 -3.28
CA SER A 68 -0.20 -16.57 -2.94
C SER A 68 -1.20 -16.69 -4.08
#